data_AF-A0A832ATZ2-F1
#
_entry.id   AF-A0A832ATZ2-F1
#
_cell.length_a   1.000
_cell.length_b   1.000
_cell.length_c   1.000
_cell.angle_alpha   90.00
_cell.angle_beta   90.00
_cell.angle_gamma   90.00
#
_symmetry.space_group_name_H-M   'P 1'
#
loop_
_entity.id
_entity.type
_entity.pdbx_description
1 polymer ?
#
loop_
_entity_poly.entity_id
_entity_poly.type
_entity_poly.pdbx_seq_one_letter_code
_entity_poly.pdbx_strand_id
1 'polypeptide(L)'
;LKNVVVLAATNRPEAIDPALLRPGRFDRIIEIPMPDAETRLAIFKVHTKNMPLDKSVNLEELANQTDGYTGAEIENICREAGMNAIRANRDYVTREDFQKALQEVKPTIPKEVTERIKRFKEEPTSMYR
;
A
#
# COMPACT_ATOMS: atom_id res chain seq x y z
N LEU A 1 5.80 -26.04 -23.69
CA LEU A 1 5.24 -24.78 -23.14
C LEU A 1 6.01 -23.61 -23.74
N LYS A 2 5.44 -22.88 -24.70
CA LYS A 2 5.99 -21.60 -25.17
C LYS A 2 5.05 -20.51 -24.63
N ASN A 3 5.60 -19.35 -24.24
CA ASN A 3 4.87 -18.19 -23.70
C ASN A 3 4.29 -18.34 -22.28
N VAL A 4 5.06 -18.86 -21.33
CA VAL A 4 4.69 -18.85 -19.90
C VAL A 4 5.57 -17.84 -19.15
N VAL A 5 4.95 -17.00 -18.33
CA VAL A 5 5.63 -16.09 -17.40
C VAL A 5 5.27 -16.50 -15.98
N VAL A 6 6.26 -16.56 -15.10
CA VAL A 6 6.07 -16.88 -13.67
C VAL A 6 6.40 -15.63 -12.86
N LEU A 7 5.46 -15.23 -11.99
CA LEU A 7 5.65 -14.15 -11.02
C LEU A 7 5.55 -14.73 -9.61
N ALA A 8 6.35 -14.20 -8.70
CA ALA A 8 6.34 -14.53 -7.28
C ALA A 8 6.43 -13.24 -6.45
N ALA A 9 5.86 -13.24 -5.25
CA ALA A 9 5.91 -12.13 -4.31
C ALA A 9 6.29 -12.64 -2.92
N THR A 10 7.09 -11.88 -2.17
CA THR A 10 7.50 -12.21 -0.80
C THR A 10 7.66 -10.93 0.03
N ASN A 11 7.34 -11.04 1.32
CA ASN A 11 7.66 -10.01 2.33
C ASN A 11 8.95 -10.35 3.10
N ARG A 12 9.60 -11.47 2.76
CA ARG A 12 10.81 -12.01 3.41
C ARG A 12 11.80 -12.48 2.35
N PRO A 13 12.39 -11.56 1.57
CA PRO A 13 13.32 -11.92 0.50
C PRO A 13 14.57 -12.65 1.03
N GLU A 14 14.97 -12.42 2.28
CA GLU A 14 16.07 -13.09 2.95
C GLU A 14 15.84 -14.59 3.20
N ALA A 15 14.57 -15.03 3.17
CA ALA A 15 14.19 -16.42 3.38
C ALA A 15 14.14 -17.24 2.08
N ILE A 16 14.36 -16.61 0.92
CA ILE A 16 14.38 -17.30 -0.37
C ILE A 16 15.72 -18.03 -0.53
N ASP A 17 15.66 -19.30 -0.96
CA ASP A 17 16.85 -20.06 -1.34
C ASP A 17 17.61 -19.32 -2.47
N PRO A 18 18.89 -18.96 -2.28
CA PRO A 18 19.70 -18.27 -3.29
C PRO A 18 19.76 -19.02 -4.64
N ALA A 19 19.58 -20.34 -4.65
CA ALA A 19 19.50 -21.11 -5.89
C ALA A 19 18.32 -20.69 -6.78
N LEU A 20 17.20 -20.24 -6.20
CA LEU A 20 16.02 -19.79 -6.95
C LEU A 20 16.22 -18.42 -7.63
N LEU A 21 17.20 -17.63 -7.18
CA LEU A 21 17.49 -16.30 -7.70
C LEU A 21 18.54 -16.30 -8.84
N ARG A 22 19.11 -17.47 -9.15
CA ARG A 22 20.10 -17.61 -10.23
C ARG A 22 19.49 -17.35 -11.63
N PRO A 23 20.30 -16.95 -12.63
CA PRO A 23 19.84 -16.74 -14.00
C PRO A 23 19.01 -17.90 -14.55
N GLY A 24 17.91 -17.58 -15.25
CA GLY A 24 16.94 -18.53 -15.80
C GLY A 24 15.86 -19.01 -14.82
N ARG A 25 15.78 -18.43 -13.61
CA ARG A 25 14.77 -18.71 -12.57
C ARG A 25 14.07 -17.40 -12.18
N PHE A 26 14.08 -17.01 -10.90
CA PHE A 26 13.61 -15.69 -10.46
C PHE A 26 14.75 -14.66 -10.54
N ASP A 27 15.28 -14.45 -11.74
CA ASP A 27 16.43 -13.58 -11.99
C ASP A 27 16.05 -12.10 -12.23
N ARG A 28 14.74 -11.80 -12.28
CA ARG A 28 14.19 -10.44 -12.28
C ARG A 28 13.52 -10.14 -10.95
N ILE A 29 14.15 -9.28 -10.15
CA ILE A 29 13.64 -8.83 -8.85
C ILE A 29 13.10 -7.41 -9.00
N ILE A 30 11.82 -7.21 -8.65
CA ILE A 30 11.16 -5.91 -8.62
C ILE A 30 10.81 -5.60 -7.17
N GLU A 31 11.36 -4.52 -6.64
CA GLU A 31 11.00 -4.02 -5.32
C GLU A 31 9.74 -3.16 -5.41
N ILE A 32 8.81 -3.38 -4.48
CA ILE A 32 7.62 -2.54 -4.31
C ILE A 32 7.85 -1.65 -3.08
N PRO A 33 8.10 -0.34 -3.24
CA PRO A 33 8.34 0.55 -2.11
C PRO A 33 7.03 0.90 -1.39
N MET A 34 7.17 1.48 -0.19
CA MET A 34 6.05 2.16 0.47
C MET A 34 5.56 3.34 -0.39
N PRO A 35 4.24 3.59 -0.44
CA PRO A 35 3.68 4.63 -1.30
C PRO A 35 4.05 6.03 -0.75
N ASP A 36 4.54 6.88 -1.65
CA ASP A 36 4.71 8.31 -1.39
C ASP A 36 3.36 9.05 -1.43
N ALA A 37 3.38 10.36 -1.17
CA ALA A 37 2.15 11.16 -1.12
C ALA A 37 1.35 11.12 -2.44
N GLU A 38 2.02 11.15 -3.59
CA GLU A 38 1.38 11.08 -4.91
C GLU A 38 0.74 9.71 -5.15
N THR A 39 1.45 8.64 -4.80
CA THR A 39 0.95 7.26 -4.88
C THR A 39 -0.24 7.07 -3.95
N ARG A 40 -0.18 7.59 -2.72
CA ARG A 40 -1.31 7.54 -1.77
C ARG A 40 -2.52 8.30 -2.29
N LEU A 41 -2.32 9.47 -2.90
CA LEU A 41 -3.40 10.21 -3.58
C LEU A 41 -4.03 9.38 -4.69
N ALA A 42 -3.22 8.70 -5.52
CA ALA A 42 -3.73 7.82 -6.56
C ALA A 42 -4.54 6.65 -5.99
N ILE A 43 -4.08 6.05 -4.89
CA ILE A 43 -4.79 4.98 -4.19
C ILE A 43 -6.14 5.51 -3.65
N PHE A 44 -6.16 6.67 -2.99
CA PHE A 44 -7.42 7.30 -2.57
C PHE A 44 -8.36 7.53 -3.75
N LYS A 45 -7.87 8.06 -4.88
CA LYS A 45 -8.68 8.26 -6.09
C LYS A 45 -9.27 6.94 -6.61
N VAL A 46 -8.53 5.84 -6.57
CA VAL A 46 -9.03 4.52 -6.98
C VAL A 46 -10.14 4.03 -6.05
N HIS A 47 -9.91 4.05 -4.73
CA HIS A 47 -10.87 3.51 -3.77
C HIS A 47 -12.09 4.42 -3.54
N THR A 48 -11.99 5.71 -3.88
CA THR A 48 -13.11 6.66 -3.80
C THR A 48 -13.81 6.91 -5.13
N LYS A 49 -13.36 6.29 -6.24
CA LYS A 49 -13.85 6.55 -7.61
C LYS A 49 -15.38 6.47 -7.75
N ASN A 50 -16.00 5.50 -7.08
CA ASN A 50 -17.46 5.27 -7.12
C ASN A 50 -18.15 5.69 -5.82
N MET A 51 -17.44 6.39 -4.94
CA MET A 51 -17.95 6.80 -3.65
C MET A 51 -18.52 8.22 -3.78
N PRO A 52 -19.79 8.46 -3.40
CA PRO A 52 -20.38 9.80 -3.44
C PRO A 52 -19.71 10.67 -2.38
N LEU A 53 -18.78 11.54 -2.80
CA LEU A 53 -18.05 12.44 -1.92
C LEU A 53 -18.74 13.80 -1.84
N ASP A 54 -18.89 14.30 -0.62
CA ASP A 54 -19.26 15.70 -0.39
C ASP A 54 -18.11 16.65 -0.75
N LYS A 55 -18.44 17.92 -1.03
CA LYS A 55 -17.46 18.97 -1.36
C LYS A 55 -16.44 19.25 -0.24
N SER A 56 -16.74 18.85 0.99
CA SER A 56 -15.81 18.94 2.12
C SER A 56 -14.61 18.00 2.03
N VAL A 57 -14.66 16.97 1.19
CA VAL A 57 -13.60 15.95 1.09
C VAL A 57 -12.48 16.41 0.17
N ASN A 58 -11.27 16.54 0.73
CA ASN A 58 -10.05 16.81 -0.02
C ASN A 58 -9.10 15.60 0.04
N LEU A 59 -8.98 14.86 -1.07
CA LEU A 59 -8.14 13.67 -1.15
C LEU A 59 -6.64 13.96 -1.05
N GLU A 60 -6.18 15.15 -1.47
CA GLU A 60 -4.78 15.56 -1.31
C GLU A 60 -4.44 15.79 0.16
N GLU A 61 -5.36 16.37 0.92
CA GLU A 61 -5.20 16.52 2.37
C GLU A 61 -5.12 15.15 3.06
N LEU A 62 -5.98 14.21 2.68
CA LEU A 62 -5.95 12.83 3.21
C LEU A 62 -4.64 12.10 2.86
N ALA A 63 -4.15 12.25 1.63
CA ALA A 63 -2.87 11.66 1.21
C ALA A 63 -1.67 12.19 2.01
N ASN A 64 -1.70 13.47 2.39
CA ASN A 64 -0.68 14.09 3.23
C ASN A 64 -0.77 13.65 4.69
N GLN A 65 -1.97 13.35 5.22
CA GLN A 65 -2.17 12.87 6.59
C GLN A 65 -1.83 11.39 6.80
N THR A 66 -1.68 10.63 5.72
CA THR A 66 -1.50 9.17 5.75
C THR A 66 -0.06 8.75 5.47
N ASP A 67 0.92 9.52 5.96
CA ASP A 67 2.31 9.11 5.84
C ASP A 67 2.59 7.80 6.58
N GLY A 68 3.31 6.89 5.90
CA GLY A 68 3.56 5.53 6.40
C GLY A 68 2.43 4.53 6.20
N TYR A 69 1.30 4.92 5.60
CA TYR A 69 0.20 4.00 5.29
C TYR A 69 0.47 3.23 4.00
N THR A 70 0.04 1.98 3.97
CA THR A 70 0.01 1.10 2.81
C THR A 70 -1.27 1.30 1.99
N GLY A 71 -1.30 0.72 0.79
CA GLY A 71 -2.52 0.70 -0.01
C GLY A 71 -3.69 0.02 0.70
N ALA A 72 -3.43 -1.07 1.43
CA ALA A 72 -4.46 -1.79 2.18
C ALA A 72 -5.06 -0.94 3.31
N GLU A 73 -4.25 -0.12 3.98
CA GLU A 73 -4.76 0.75 5.05
C GLU A 73 -5.55 1.93 4.49
N ILE A 74 -5.13 2.50 3.35
CA ILE A 74 -5.90 3.55 2.66
C ILE A 74 -7.23 3.01 2.15
N GLU A 75 -7.25 1.80 1.59
CA GLU A 75 -8.49 1.10 1.26
C GLU A 75 -9.38 0.95 2.49
N ASN A 76 -8.80 0.52 3.62
CA ASN A 76 -9.53 0.36 4.87
C ASN A 76 -10.11 1.70 5.37
N ILE A 77 -9.36 2.79 5.29
CA ILE A 77 -9.84 4.15 5.61
C ILE A 77 -11.06 4.50 4.74
N CYS A 78 -10.98 4.28 3.43
CA CYS A 78 -12.10 4.56 2.52
C CYS A 78 -13.34 3.73 2.87
N ARG A 79 -13.13 2.45 3.18
CA ARG A 79 -14.21 1.53 3.59
C ARG A 79 -14.88 1.99 4.88
N GLU A 80 -14.11 2.30 5.93
CA GLU A 80 -14.68 2.76 7.21
C GLU A 80 -15.34 4.15 7.09
N ALA A 81 -14.81 5.06 6.26
CA ALA A 81 -15.47 6.33 5.96
C ALA A 81 -16.84 6.11 5.29
N GLY A 82 -16.92 5.20 4.31
CA GLY A 82 -18.20 4.80 3.71
C GLY A 82 -19.18 4.21 4.75
N MET A 83 -18.69 3.33 5.62
CA MET A 83 -19.51 2.76 6.70
C MET A 83 -20.01 3.82 7.68
N ASN A 84 -19.20 4.84 8.00
CA ASN A 84 -19.58 5.94 8.87
C ASN A 84 -20.71 6.79 8.26
N ALA A 85 -20.67 7.04 6.95
CA ALA A 85 -21.76 7.71 6.24
C ALA A 85 -23.07 6.88 6.30
N ILE A 86 -22.99 5.57 6.05
CA ILE A 86 -24.15 4.67 6.11
C ILE A 86 -24.74 4.63 7.53
N ARG A 87 -23.90 4.52 8.57
CA ARG A 87 -24.33 4.55 9.99
C ARG A 87 -25.01 5.87 10.35
N ALA A 88 -24.64 6.97 9.69
CA ALA A 88 -25.25 8.27 9.81
C ALA A 88 -26.48 8.47 8.90
N ASN A 89 -26.95 7.41 8.22
CA ASN A 89 -28.09 7.42 7.30
C ASN A 89 -27.94 8.45 6.16
N ARG A 90 -26.70 8.61 5.65
CA ARG A 90 -26.35 9.47 4.51
C ARG A 90 -25.95 8.63 3.30
N ASP A 91 -26.26 9.14 2.11
CA ASP A 91 -25.87 8.59 0.81
C ASP A 91 -24.59 9.23 0.24
N TYR A 92 -23.91 10.07 1.03
CA TYR A 92 -22.62 10.69 0.69
C TYR A 92 -21.66 10.71 1.89
N VAL A 93 -20.36 10.65 1.59
CA VAL A 93 -19.27 10.62 2.56
C VAL A 93 -18.70 12.03 2.73
N THR A 94 -18.55 12.47 3.97
CA THR A 94 -18.01 13.80 4.31
C THR A 94 -16.60 13.71 4.85
N ARG A 95 -15.95 14.86 5.03
CA ARG A 95 -14.66 14.95 5.71
C ARG A 95 -14.68 14.35 7.12
N GLU A 96 -15.78 14.49 7.86
CA GLU A 96 -15.88 13.97 9.23
C GLU A 96 -15.84 12.44 9.27
N ASP A 97 -16.42 11.77 8.27
CA ASP A 97 -16.38 10.31 8.16
C ASP A 97 -14.96 9.78 7.96
N PHE A 98 -14.18 10.47 7.13
CA PHE A 98 -12.75 10.19 6.93
C PHE A 98 -11.93 10.50 8.19
N GLN A 99 -12.23 11.58 8.90
CA GLN A 99 -11.55 11.90 10.16
C GLN A 99 -11.77 10.82 11.22
N LYS A 100 -12.99 10.29 11.34
CA LYS A 100 -13.29 9.14 12.20
C LYS A 100 -12.51 7.89 11.77
N ALA A 101 -12.53 7.59 10.47
CA ALA A 101 -11.78 6.44 9.94
C ALA A 101 -10.27 6.54 10.19
N LEU A 102 -9.67 7.72 10.06
CA LEU A 102 -8.24 7.98 10.34
C LEU A 102 -7.87 7.83 11.83
N GLN A 103 -8.83 8.01 12.74
CA GLN A 103 -8.59 7.77 14.16
C GLN A 103 -8.51 6.28 14.47
N GLU A 104 -9.31 5.48 13.78
CA GLU A 104 -9.44 4.03 13.97
C GLU A 104 -8.36 3.24 13.23
N VAL A 105 -8.05 3.60 11.98
CA VAL A 105 -7.05 2.91 11.17
C VAL A 105 -5.67 3.49 11.44
N LYS A 106 -4.76 2.66 11.95
CA LYS A 106 -3.36 3.02 12.21
C LYS A 106 -2.44 2.34 11.18
N PRO A 107 -1.27 2.92 10.87
CA PRO A 107 -0.27 2.24 10.07
C PRO A 107 0.28 1.04 10.86
N THR A 108 0.35 -0.09 10.19
CA THR A 108 0.62 -1.42 10.75
C THR A 108 2.05 -1.85 10.46
N ILE A 109 2.71 -1.24 9.47
CA ILE A 109 4.10 -1.53 9.12
C ILE A 109 5.04 -0.66 9.96
N PRO A 110 5.85 -1.26 10.87
CA PRO A 110 6.86 -0.53 11.60
C PRO A 110 7.96 -0.02 10.66
N LYS A 111 8.57 1.12 10.99
CA LYS A 111 9.68 1.71 10.22
C LYS A 111 10.83 0.72 9.99
N GLU A 112 11.10 -0.13 10.97
CA GLU A 112 12.13 -1.18 10.93
C GLU A 112 11.92 -2.17 9.77
N VAL A 113 10.68 -2.55 9.49
CA VAL A 113 10.35 -3.47 8.38
C VAL A 113 10.64 -2.77 7.04
N THR A 114 10.28 -1.50 6.93
CA THR A 114 10.56 -0.69 5.74
C THR A 114 12.07 -0.52 5.50
N GLU A 115 12.85 -0.31 6.56
CA GLU A 115 14.32 -0.22 6.46
C GLU A 115 14.95 -1.57 6.07
N ARG A 116 14.44 -2.68 6.59
CA ARG A 116 14.93 -4.01 6.24
C ARG A 116 14.76 -4.32 4.76
N ILE A 117 13.61 -3.95 4.18
CA ILE A 117 13.34 -4.14 2.74
C ILE A 117 14.33 -3.31 1.90
N LYS A 118 14.59 -2.06 2.29
CA LYS A 118 15.57 -1.20 1.61
C LYS A 118 16.98 -1.79 1.61
N ARG A 119 17.44 -2.36 2.74
CA ARG A 119 18.78 -2.97 2.83
C ARG A 119 18.97 -4.17 1.90
N PHE A 120 17.93 -4.98 1.69
CA PHE A 120 18.00 -6.11 0.75
C PHE A 120 18.37 -5.68 -0.68
N LYS A 121 17.94 -4.47 -1.09
CA LYS A 121 18.24 -3.89 -2.40
C LYS A 121 19.70 -3.46 -2.55
N GLU A 122 20.32 -2.99 -1.46
CA GLU A 122 21.67 -2.42 -1.48
C GLU A 122 22.75 -3.52 -1.46
N GLU A 123 22.44 -4.69 -0.91
CA GLU A 123 23.35 -5.84 -0.85
C GLU A 123 22.80 -7.12 -1.52
N PRO A 124 22.29 -7.10 -2.78
CA PRO A 124 21.85 -8.35 -3.43
C PRO A 124 23.04 -9.30 -3.71
N THR A 125 24.24 -8.74 -3.81
CA THR A 125 25.42 -9.35 -4.44
C THR A 125 26.39 -10.02 -3.46
N SER A 126 26.22 -9.81 -2.14
CA SER A 126 27.02 -10.50 -1.11
C SER A 126 26.72 -12.01 -1.05
N MET A 127 25.53 -12.42 -1.49
CA MET A 127 25.07 -13.82 -1.52
C MET A 127 25.62 -14.64 -2.70
N TYR A 128 26.28 -13.99 -3.66
CA TYR A 128 26.82 -14.61 -4.88
C TYR A 128 28.36 -14.68 -4.90
N ARG A 129 29.02 -14.39 -3.77
CA ARG A 129 30.45 -14.64 -3.59
C ARG A 129 30.68 -15.86 -2.71
#